data_AF-A0A8T3DNA9-F1
#
_entry.id   AF-A0A8T3DNA9-F1
#
_cell.length_a   1.000
_cell.length_b   1.000
_cell.length_c   1.000
_cell.angle_alpha   90.00
_cell.angle_beta   90.00
_cell.angle_gamma   90.00
#
_symmetry.space_group_name_H-M   'P 1'
#
loop_
_entity.id
_entity.type
_entity.pdbx_description
1 polymer ?
#
loop_
_entity_poly.entity_id
_entity_poly.type
_entity_poly.pdbx_seq_one_letter_code
_entity_poly.pdbx_strand_id
1 'polypeptide(L)'
;MAMNRLLRKLSLTLAILLWVAAVLYFLVLNKYKVSDLETEGPEAKLSVEEWDDLLDLFEEKRYLGVRRWRPGEDPYKLYAFNQRESERVPSNRVLRDTRDHRCTALHYGPDLPSTSIVITFHNEARSTLLRTIRSILNRTPIHLIQEIILVDDFSKDPNDCLLLTKLPKVKCLRNYRREGLIRSRVKGADSAQAQVLTFLDSHCEVNKDWLLPLLQRLKEDPTCVVSPVIDIINMDTFAYVAASSELHGEISFRVWMCGGSLEIIPCSRVGHVFRKKHPYTFPEGNANTYIKNTKRTAEVWMDEFKHLYYSARPAARGRDFGDVQSRKDLRERLSCKPFRWYLDYIYPQLKVPDESALRSGPIRQRQNCLESHQVEGQELPMLTLGPCSGTELDQNPDQVWTYTNEQQIRQGRFCLSLSRTTFSTFQVLLEPCGDRGGRQSWQRSGKQVEHVLSRLCLDSEATVEGAELVINPCDRLAFTQRWEVPFS
;
A
#
# COMPACT_ATOMS: atom_id res chain seq x y z
N MET A 1 -41.57 66.46 -47.18
CA MET A 1 -41.89 65.80 -45.88
C MET A 1 -42.54 64.41 -46.01
N ALA A 2 -42.92 63.94 -47.21
CA ALA A 2 -43.54 62.62 -47.43
C ALA A 2 -42.52 61.44 -47.58
N MET A 3 -41.33 61.71 -48.13
CA MET A 3 -40.33 60.68 -48.45
C MET A 3 -39.72 60.00 -47.20
N ASN A 4 -39.55 60.75 -46.10
CA ASN A 4 -39.05 60.21 -44.82
C ASN A 4 -40.06 59.34 -44.06
N ARG A 5 -41.36 59.47 -44.31
CA ARG A 5 -42.38 58.59 -43.71
C ARG A 5 -42.45 57.25 -44.44
N LEU A 6 -42.23 57.25 -45.76
CA LEU A 6 -42.19 56.01 -46.56
C LEU A 6 -40.94 55.18 -46.19
N LEU A 7 -39.77 55.81 -46.08
CA LEU A 7 -38.54 55.14 -45.68
C LEU A 7 -38.62 54.55 -44.27
N ARG A 8 -39.22 55.27 -43.30
CA ARG A 8 -39.43 54.75 -41.93
C ARG A 8 -40.45 53.62 -41.89
N LYS A 9 -41.50 53.67 -42.71
CA LYS A 9 -42.44 52.55 -42.81
C LYS A 9 -41.78 51.32 -43.43
N LEU A 10 -40.97 51.51 -44.48
CA LEU A 10 -40.19 50.44 -45.12
C LEU A 10 -39.14 49.84 -44.16
N SER A 11 -38.45 50.66 -43.38
CA SER A 11 -37.47 50.17 -42.38
C SER A 11 -38.15 49.42 -41.26
N LEU A 12 -39.33 49.87 -40.80
CA LEU A 12 -40.11 49.18 -39.78
C LEU A 12 -40.65 47.85 -40.30
N THR A 13 -41.15 47.80 -41.53
CA THR A 13 -41.60 46.54 -42.15
C THR A 13 -40.45 45.56 -42.37
N LEU A 14 -39.27 46.05 -42.75
CA LEU A 14 -38.08 45.21 -42.92
C LEU A 14 -37.60 44.66 -41.57
N ALA A 15 -37.61 45.49 -40.52
CA ALA A 15 -37.26 45.07 -39.18
C ALA A 15 -38.24 44.01 -38.62
N ILE A 16 -39.54 44.17 -38.88
CA ILE A 16 -40.56 43.18 -38.50
C ILE A 16 -40.35 41.87 -39.27
N LEU A 17 -40.07 41.93 -40.59
CA LEU A 17 -39.79 40.74 -41.39
C LEU A 17 -38.53 40.00 -40.92
N LEU A 18 -37.47 40.72 -40.58
CA LEU A 18 -36.24 40.14 -40.02
C LEU A 18 -36.48 39.52 -38.64
N TRP A 19 -37.30 40.15 -37.80
CA TRP A 19 -37.66 39.61 -36.49
C TRP A 19 -38.50 38.34 -36.62
N VAL A 20 -39.50 38.33 -37.50
CA VAL A 20 -40.31 37.13 -37.78
C VAL A 20 -39.45 36.01 -38.37
N ALA A 21 -38.52 36.33 -39.28
CA ALA A 21 -37.58 35.35 -39.82
C ALA A 21 -36.65 34.79 -38.73
N ALA A 22 -36.16 35.62 -37.82
CA ALA A 22 -35.34 35.19 -36.68
C ALA A 22 -36.13 34.32 -35.69
N VAL A 23 -37.39 34.65 -35.41
CA VAL A 23 -38.28 33.85 -34.57
C VAL A 23 -38.60 32.51 -35.24
N LEU A 24 -38.90 32.49 -36.55
CA LEU A 24 -39.10 31.26 -37.30
C LEU A 24 -37.83 30.41 -37.37
N TYR A 25 -36.66 31.02 -37.57
CA TYR A 25 -35.38 30.34 -37.53
C TYR A 25 -35.09 29.76 -36.14
N PHE A 26 -35.40 30.50 -35.07
CA PHE A 26 -35.28 30.03 -33.69
C PHE A 26 -36.27 28.88 -33.40
N LEU A 27 -37.50 28.95 -33.90
CA LEU A 27 -38.50 27.88 -33.77
C LEU A 27 -38.14 26.64 -34.60
N VAL A 28 -37.51 26.80 -35.77
CA VAL A 28 -36.98 25.71 -36.58
C VAL A 28 -35.76 25.08 -35.91
N LEU A 29 -34.82 25.88 -35.38
CA LEU A 29 -33.70 25.38 -34.59
C LEU A 29 -34.17 24.68 -33.31
N ASN A 30 -35.19 25.19 -32.63
CA ASN A 30 -35.78 24.51 -31.48
C ASN A 30 -36.54 23.24 -31.90
N LYS A 31 -37.19 23.21 -33.07
CA LYS A 31 -37.75 21.97 -33.63
C LYS A 31 -36.66 20.94 -33.92
N TYR A 32 -35.53 21.35 -34.49
CA TYR A 32 -34.37 20.46 -34.73
C TYR A 32 -33.73 20.02 -33.40
N LYS A 33 -33.66 20.89 -32.40
CA LYS A 33 -33.09 20.57 -31.07
C LYS A 33 -34.02 19.71 -30.21
N VAL A 34 -35.33 19.70 -30.51
CA VAL A 34 -36.35 18.87 -29.84
C VAL A 34 -36.63 17.58 -30.62
N SER A 35 -36.37 17.51 -31.93
CA SER A 35 -36.47 16.28 -32.72
C SER A 35 -35.25 15.34 -32.60
N ASP A 36 -34.14 15.82 -32.05
CA ASP A 36 -32.95 14.98 -31.75
C ASP A 36 -32.90 14.50 -30.27
N LEU A 37 -33.99 14.69 -29.51
CA LEU A 37 -34.11 14.28 -28.11
C LEU A 37 -35.44 13.56 -27.84
N GLU A 38 -35.87 12.68 -28.75
CA GLU A 38 -36.81 11.62 -28.40
C GLU A 38 -36.32 10.29 -28.98
N THR A 39 -35.92 9.41 -28.07
CA THR A 39 -35.78 7.95 -28.22
C THR A 39 -34.68 7.48 -29.18
N GLU A 40 -33.42 7.50 -28.69
CA GLU A 40 -32.66 6.26 -28.80
C GLU A 40 -33.56 5.18 -28.17
N GLY A 41 -34.04 4.25 -29.00
CA GLY A 41 -34.74 3.06 -28.52
C GLY A 41 -33.90 2.36 -27.46
N PRO A 42 -34.48 1.44 -26.67
CA PRO A 42 -33.66 0.66 -25.75
C PRO A 42 -32.51 0.08 -26.56
N GLU A 43 -31.25 0.41 -26.18
CA GLU A 43 -30.07 -0.34 -26.63
C GLU A 43 -30.51 -1.80 -26.62
N ALA A 44 -30.56 -2.42 -27.81
CA ALA A 44 -31.02 -3.78 -27.93
C ALA A 44 -30.24 -4.60 -26.89
N LYS A 45 -30.92 -5.03 -25.83
CA LYS A 45 -30.31 -5.79 -24.76
C LYS A 45 -29.85 -7.08 -25.40
N LEU A 46 -28.55 -7.14 -25.72
CA LEU A 46 -27.92 -8.29 -26.33
C LEU A 46 -28.36 -9.53 -25.55
N SER A 47 -28.97 -10.50 -26.23
CA SER A 47 -29.42 -11.71 -25.55
C SER A 47 -28.21 -12.52 -25.08
N VAL A 48 -28.43 -13.46 -24.16
CA VAL A 48 -27.35 -14.34 -23.68
C VAL A 48 -26.83 -15.21 -24.82
N GLU A 49 -27.72 -15.65 -25.71
CA GLU A 49 -27.39 -16.45 -26.89
C GLU A 49 -26.55 -15.66 -27.90
N GLU A 50 -26.93 -14.41 -28.20
CA GLU A 50 -26.15 -13.53 -29.08
C GLU A 50 -24.75 -13.24 -28.50
N TRP A 51 -24.65 -13.13 -27.18
CA TRP A 51 -23.37 -12.95 -26.49
C TRP A 51 -22.47 -14.19 -26.62
N ASP A 52 -23.03 -15.38 -26.44
CA ASP A 52 -22.30 -16.64 -26.59
C ASP A 52 -21.85 -16.85 -28.05
N ASP A 53 -22.67 -16.50 -29.03
CA ASP A 53 -22.30 -16.54 -30.45
C ASP A 53 -21.10 -15.62 -30.74
N LEU A 54 -21.10 -14.38 -30.22
CA LEU A 54 -19.95 -13.45 -30.37
C LEU A 54 -18.67 -14.00 -29.74
N LEU A 55 -18.80 -14.72 -28.62
CA LEU A 55 -17.69 -15.38 -27.96
C LEU A 55 -17.12 -16.54 -28.80
N ASP A 56 -17.96 -17.26 -29.54
CA ASP A 56 -17.54 -18.41 -30.37
C ASP A 56 -16.91 -18.00 -31.71
N LEU A 57 -17.17 -16.78 -32.21
CA LEU A 57 -16.52 -16.23 -33.40
C LEU A 57 -15.01 -16.02 -33.25
N PHE A 58 -14.49 -16.00 -32.02
CA PHE A 58 -13.06 -15.82 -31.78
C PHE A 58 -12.25 -17.06 -32.17
N GLU A 59 -11.32 -16.91 -33.13
CA GLU A 59 -10.41 -17.97 -33.61
C GLU A 59 -9.36 -18.40 -32.55
N GLU A 60 -9.78 -19.04 -31.47
CA GLU A 60 -8.96 -19.41 -30.33
C GLU A 60 -7.74 -20.28 -30.71
N LYS A 61 -7.96 -21.31 -31.54
CA LYS A 61 -6.89 -22.21 -31.98
C LYS A 61 -5.77 -21.46 -32.70
N ARG A 62 -6.12 -20.45 -33.52
CA ARG A 62 -5.16 -19.62 -34.23
C ARG A 62 -4.42 -18.69 -33.28
N TYR A 63 -5.14 -18.05 -32.35
CA TYR A 63 -4.54 -17.18 -31.35
C TYR A 63 -3.51 -17.93 -30.50
N LEU A 64 -3.87 -19.11 -29.99
CA LEU A 64 -3.00 -19.94 -29.14
C LEU A 64 -1.85 -20.63 -29.91
N GLY A 65 -1.96 -20.79 -31.22
CA GLY A 65 -1.01 -21.57 -32.03
C GLY A 65 0.38 -20.92 -32.26
N VAL A 66 0.52 -19.61 -32.12
CA VAL A 66 1.75 -18.87 -32.54
C VAL A 66 2.97 -19.12 -31.65
N ARG A 67 2.77 -19.33 -30.35
CA ARG A 67 3.86 -19.52 -29.38
C ARG A 67 3.64 -20.75 -28.49
N ARG A 68 3.21 -21.88 -29.07
CA ARG A 68 3.05 -23.13 -28.33
C ARG A 68 4.39 -23.64 -27.79
N TRP A 69 4.33 -24.24 -26.61
CA TRP A 69 5.46 -24.99 -26.06
C TRP A 69 5.84 -26.17 -26.97
N ARG A 70 7.14 -26.43 -27.14
CA ARG A 70 7.64 -27.55 -27.95
C ARG A 70 8.30 -28.62 -27.08
N PRO A 71 8.14 -29.93 -27.42
CA PRO A 71 8.85 -30.99 -26.73
C PRO A 71 10.37 -30.75 -26.72
N GLY A 72 10.98 -30.85 -25.54
CA GLY A 72 12.42 -30.60 -25.32
C GLY A 72 12.76 -29.19 -24.85
N GLU A 73 11.83 -28.24 -24.88
CA GLU A 73 12.03 -26.90 -24.30
C GLU A 73 11.65 -26.87 -22.82
N ASP A 74 12.34 -26.04 -22.02
CA ASP A 74 11.96 -25.76 -20.63
C ASP A 74 10.63 -24.98 -20.59
N PRO A 75 9.53 -25.57 -20.06
CA PRO A 75 8.22 -24.93 -20.05
C PRO A 75 8.14 -23.70 -19.13
N TYR A 76 9.11 -23.47 -18.25
CA TYR A 76 9.13 -22.33 -17.33
C TYR A 76 9.94 -21.13 -17.85
N LYS A 77 10.70 -21.31 -18.93
CA LYS A 77 11.69 -20.35 -19.41
C LYS A 77 11.11 -18.98 -19.74
N LEU A 78 9.96 -18.93 -20.42
CA LEU A 78 9.38 -17.69 -20.92
C LEU A 78 8.52 -16.95 -19.90
N TYR A 79 7.76 -17.69 -19.08
CA TYR A 79 6.70 -17.09 -18.27
C TYR A 79 6.84 -17.37 -16.77
N ALA A 80 7.87 -18.12 -16.34
CA ALA A 80 8.11 -18.49 -14.95
C ALA A 80 6.96 -19.26 -14.29
N PHE A 81 6.12 -19.92 -15.10
CA PHE A 81 5.16 -20.96 -14.76
C PHE A 81 5.17 -21.99 -15.88
N ASN A 82 4.55 -23.16 -15.66
CA ASN A 82 4.54 -24.25 -16.62
C ASN A 82 3.64 -23.94 -17.84
N GLN A 83 4.25 -23.47 -18.92
CA GLN A 83 3.53 -23.14 -20.15
C GLN A 83 2.75 -24.33 -20.72
N ARG A 84 3.35 -25.53 -20.69
CA ARG A 84 2.74 -26.77 -21.21
C ARG A 84 1.43 -27.08 -20.50
N GLU A 85 1.38 -26.97 -19.17
CA GLU A 85 0.13 -27.21 -18.43
C GLU A 85 -0.88 -26.09 -18.65
N SER A 86 -0.46 -24.82 -18.74
CA SER A 86 -1.38 -23.71 -19.07
C SER A 86 -2.07 -23.90 -20.42
N GLU A 87 -1.35 -24.42 -21.42
CA GLU A 87 -1.86 -24.65 -22.79
C GLU A 87 -2.74 -25.89 -22.92
N ARG A 88 -2.67 -26.83 -21.97
CA ARG A 88 -3.58 -27.98 -21.89
C ARG A 88 -4.93 -27.63 -21.30
N VAL A 89 -4.97 -26.60 -20.45
CA VAL A 89 -6.19 -26.14 -19.80
C VAL A 89 -7.02 -25.31 -20.78
N PRO A 90 -8.31 -25.65 -21.01
CA PRO A 90 -9.20 -24.85 -21.86
C PRO A 90 -9.34 -23.40 -21.38
N SER A 91 -9.50 -22.46 -22.31
CA SER A 91 -9.69 -21.03 -21.99
C SER A 91 -10.97 -20.75 -21.20
N ASN A 92 -11.98 -21.61 -21.35
CA ASN A 92 -13.30 -21.53 -20.70
C ASN A 92 -13.50 -22.60 -19.61
N ARG A 93 -12.41 -23.16 -19.05
CA ARG A 93 -12.50 -24.25 -18.06
C ARG A 93 -13.42 -23.91 -16.88
N VAL A 94 -14.16 -24.90 -16.40
CA VAL A 94 -15.00 -24.78 -15.20
C VAL A 94 -14.11 -24.72 -13.96
N LEU A 95 -14.43 -23.83 -13.03
CA LEU A 95 -13.75 -23.69 -11.74
C LEU A 95 -14.62 -24.23 -10.61
N ARG A 96 -13.97 -24.77 -9.59
CA ARG A 96 -14.63 -25.10 -8.33
C ARG A 96 -15.04 -23.81 -7.62
N ASP A 97 -16.26 -23.77 -7.11
CA ASP A 97 -16.69 -22.69 -6.21
C ASP A 97 -15.95 -22.81 -4.87
N THR A 98 -15.12 -21.81 -4.57
CA THR A 98 -14.30 -21.73 -3.35
C THR A 98 -14.87 -20.75 -2.33
N ARG A 99 -16.05 -20.18 -2.60
CA ARG A 99 -16.74 -19.28 -1.66
C ARG A 99 -17.25 -20.07 -0.46
N ASP A 100 -17.42 -19.37 0.65
CA ASP A 100 -18.13 -19.90 1.82
C ASP A 100 -19.59 -20.17 1.42
N HIS A 101 -20.16 -21.28 1.91
CA HIS A 101 -21.55 -21.65 1.63
C HIS A 101 -22.56 -20.54 1.96
N ARG A 102 -22.27 -19.65 2.92
CA ARG A 102 -23.13 -18.50 3.26
C ARG A 102 -23.20 -17.45 2.15
N CYS A 103 -22.22 -17.40 1.26
CA CYS A 103 -22.20 -16.44 0.15
C CYS A 103 -23.31 -16.68 -0.88
N THR A 104 -23.86 -17.90 -0.96
CA THR A 104 -24.95 -18.22 -1.90
C THR A 104 -26.30 -17.68 -1.43
N ALA A 105 -26.44 -17.39 -0.14
CA ALA A 105 -27.64 -16.79 0.44
C ALA A 105 -27.63 -15.25 0.37
N LEU A 106 -26.53 -14.64 -0.08
CA LEU A 106 -26.45 -13.18 -0.23
C LEU A 106 -27.15 -12.75 -1.52
N HIS A 107 -27.99 -11.73 -1.39
CA HIS A 107 -28.63 -11.05 -2.52
C HIS A 107 -28.03 -9.66 -2.66
N TYR A 108 -27.64 -9.31 -3.88
CA TYR A 108 -27.08 -8.00 -4.22
C TYR A 108 -28.13 -7.16 -4.95
N GLY A 109 -28.02 -5.83 -4.84
CA GLY A 109 -28.94 -4.92 -5.51
C GLY A 109 -28.94 -5.12 -7.03
N PRO A 110 -30.08 -4.93 -7.73
CA PRO A 110 -30.14 -5.07 -9.19
C PRO A 110 -29.47 -3.90 -9.93
N ASP A 111 -29.26 -2.78 -9.25
CA ASP A 111 -28.79 -1.50 -9.78
C ASP A 111 -27.34 -1.21 -9.34
N LEU A 112 -26.44 -2.17 -9.58
CA LEU A 112 -25.01 -1.99 -9.35
C LEU A 112 -24.36 -1.19 -10.49
N PRO A 113 -23.38 -0.31 -10.19
CA PRO A 113 -22.68 0.44 -11.22
C PRO A 113 -21.84 -0.48 -12.12
N SER A 114 -21.77 -0.18 -13.42
CA SER A 114 -20.85 -0.86 -14.33
C SER A 114 -19.39 -0.49 -14.01
N THR A 115 -18.46 -1.34 -14.44
CA THR A 115 -17.02 -1.16 -14.22
C THR A 115 -16.22 -1.26 -15.51
N SER A 116 -15.14 -0.48 -15.60
CA SER A 116 -14.10 -0.62 -16.63
C SER A 116 -12.99 -1.49 -16.06
N ILE A 117 -12.79 -2.66 -16.66
CA ILE A 117 -11.83 -3.65 -16.18
C ILE A 117 -10.49 -3.41 -16.89
N VAL A 118 -9.48 -3.01 -16.14
CA VAL A 118 -8.14 -2.70 -16.66
C VAL A 118 -7.19 -3.88 -16.40
N ILE A 119 -6.66 -4.46 -17.47
CA ILE A 119 -5.69 -5.56 -17.42
C ILE A 119 -4.42 -5.10 -18.11
N THR A 120 -3.36 -4.90 -17.34
CA THR A 120 -2.05 -4.54 -17.87
C THR A 120 -1.18 -5.77 -18.05
N PHE A 121 -0.42 -5.87 -19.13
CA PHE A 121 0.47 -7.01 -19.34
C PHE A 121 1.73 -6.67 -20.12
N HIS A 122 2.77 -7.49 -19.97
CA HIS A 122 4.01 -7.42 -20.73
C HIS A 122 4.52 -8.83 -21.02
N ASN A 123 4.55 -9.23 -22.29
CA ASN A 123 4.99 -10.56 -22.73
C ASN A 123 4.31 -11.71 -21.95
N GLU A 124 2.98 -11.63 -21.78
CA GLU A 124 2.21 -12.67 -21.11
C GLU A 124 1.96 -13.88 -22.03
N ALA A 125 1.77 -15.06 -21.45
CA ALA A 125 1.34 -16.21 -22.25
C ALA A 125 -0.08 -16.00 -22.78
N ARG A 126 -0.28 -16.26 -24.07
CA ARG A 126 -1.60 -16.15 -24.71
C ARG A 126 -2.68 -16.98 -24.01
N SER A 127 -2.31 -18.16 -23.48
CA SER A 127 -3.25 -19.03 -22.77
C SER A 127 -3.77 -18.41 -21.47
N THR A 128 -2.91 -17.81 -20.65
CA THR A 128 -3.32 -17.13 -19.40
C THR A 128 -4.08 -15.83 -19.68
N LEU A 129 -3.62 -15.03 -20.65
CA LEU A 129 -4.28 -13.77 -21.01
C LEU A 129 -5.69 -14.01 -21.55
N LEU A 130 -5.86 -14.95 -22.49
CA LEU A 130 -7.17 -15.31 -23.02
C LEU A 130 -8.09 -15.87 -21.94
N ARG A 131 -7.57 -16.77 -21.09
CA ARG A 131 -8.35 -17.39 -20.01
C ARG A 131 -8.80 -16.36 -18.96
N THR A 132 -7.99 -15.34 -18.70
CA THR A 132 -8.40 -14.20 -17.85
C THR A 132 -9.63 -13.51 -18.43
N ILE A 133 -9.57 -13.12 -19.71
CA ILE A 133 -10.67 -12.43 -20.39
C ILE A 133 -11.92 -13.31 -20.49
N ARG A 134 -11.76 -14.57 -20.91
CA ARG A 134 -12.86 -15.55 -20.96
C ARG A 134 -13.52 -15.75 -19.60
N SER A 135 -12.74 -15.83 -18.52
CA SER A 135 -13.30 -15.97 -17.17
C SER A 135 -14.19 -14.79 -16.80
N ILE A 136 -13.79 -13.57 -17.17
CA ILE A 136 -14.56 -12.34 -16.93
C ILE A 136 -15.85 -12.36 -17.75
N LEU A 137 -15.75 -12.59 -19.06
CA LEU A 137 -16.90 -12.57 -19.98
C LEU A 137 -17.92 -13.66 -19.65
N ASN A 138 -17.48 -14.82 -19.15
CA ASN A 138 -18.36 -15.95 -18.84
C ASN A 138 -19.01 -15.88 -17.45
N ARG A 139 -18.45 -15.13 -16.50
CA ARG A 139 -18.87 -15.15 -15.08
C ARG A 139 -19.27 -13.79 -14.52
N THR A 140 -19.45 -12.82 -15.41
CA THR A 140 -19.86 -11.47 -15.03
C THR A 140 -21.10 -11.09 -15.82
N PRO A 141 -22.17 -10.60 -15.18
CA PRO A 141 -23.34 -10.08 -15.88
C PRO A 141 -22.94 -9.01 -16.90
N ILE A 142 -23.40 -9.15 -18.14
CA ILE A 142 -22.95 -8.34 -19.30
C ILE A 142 -23.11 -6.84 -19.04
N HIS A 143 -24.20 -6.42 -18.39
CA HIS A 143 -24.49 -5.02 -18.09
C HIS A 143 -23.52 -4.39 -17.06
N LEU A 144 -22.82 -5.19 -16.26
CA LEU A 144 -21.82 -4.71 -15.31
C LEU A 144 -20.45 -4.49 -15.95
N ILE A 145 -20.20 -5.09 -17.12
CA ILE A 145 -18.97 -4.87 -17.89
C ILE A 145 -19.19 -3.66 -18.78
N GLN A 146 -18.62 -2.51 -18.45
CA GLN A 146 -18.59 -1.39 -19.40
C GLN A 146 -17.65 -1.73 -20.56
N GLU A 147 -16.44 -2.15 -20.22
CA GLU A 147 -15.36 -2.45 -21.14
C GLU A 147 -14.24 -3.22 -20.43
N ILE A 148 -13.43 -3.95 -21.20
CA ILE A 148 -12.19 -4.59 -20.77
C ILE A 148 -11.04 -3.91 -21.51
N ILE A 149 -10.24 -3.13 -20.80
CA ILE A 149 -9.12 -2.36 -21.32
C ILE A 149 -7.83 -3.15 -21.11
N LEU A 150 -7.32 -3.75 -22.18
CA LEU A 150 -6.02 -4.39 -22.19
C LEU A 150 -4.94 -3.35 -22.44
N VAL A 151 -4.08 -3.12 -21.46
CA VAL A 151 -2.93 -2.22 -21.61
C VAL A 151 -1.68 -3.04 -21.87
N ASP A 152 -1.25 -3.09 -23.12
CA ASP A 152 -0.03 -3.77 -23.55
C ASP A 152 1.19 -2.89 -23.29
N ASP A 153 1.94 -3.22 -22.24
CA ASP A 153 3.13 -2.50 -21.81
C ASP A 153 4.36 -2.90 -22.64
N PHE A 154 4.29 -2.63 -23.95
CA PHE A 154 5.40 -2.84 -24.89
C PHE A 154 5.85 -4.31 -24.99
N SER A 155 4.89 -5.22 -25.17
CA SER A 155 5.17 -6.63 -25.48
C SER A 155 5.85 -6.78 -26.84
N LYS A 156 6.61 -7.87 -27.02
CA LYS A 156 7.34 -8.13 -28.27
C LYS A 156 6.41 -8.36 -29.46
N ASP A 157 5.27 -9.00 -29.24
CA ASP A 157 4.26 -9.24 -30.27
C ASP A 157 3.01 -8.39 -30.00
N PRO A 158 2.74 -7.33 -30.80
CA PRO A 158 1.54 -6.52 -30.65
C PRO A 158 0.23 -7.31 -30.82
N ASN A 159 0.27 -8.45 -31.53
CA ASN A 159 -0.90 -9.29 -31.76
C ASN A 159 -1.38 -10.02 -30.51
N ASP A 160 -0.56 -10.08 -29.46
CA ASP A 160 -0.97 -10.59 -28.15
C ASP A 160 -2.18 -9.80 -27.63
N CYS A 161 -2.23 -8.49 -27.92
CA CYS A 161 -3.32 -7.58 -27.57
C CYS A 161 -4.33 -7.39 -28.70
N LEU A 162 -3.85 -7.06 -29.92
CA LEU A 162 -4.70 -6.63 -31.02
C LEU A 162 -5.70 -7.69 -31.46
N LEU A 163 -5.32 -8.97 -31.44
CA LEU A 163 -6.25 -10.03 -31.84
C LEU A 163 -7.39 -10.21 -30.84
N LEU A 164 -7.18 -9.88 -29.57
CA LEU A 164 -8.19 -10.01 -28.52
C LEU A 164 -9.29 -8.96 -28.62
N THR A 165 -9.11 -7.87 -29.39
CA THR A 165 -10.18 -6.88 -29.62
C THR A 165 -11.33 -7.41 -30.47
N LYS A 166 -11.17 -8.62 -31.04
CA LYS A 166 -12.26 -9.35 -31.68
C LYS A 166 -13.27 -9.92 -30.68
N LEU A 167 -12.89 -10.03 -29.40
CA LEU A 167 -13.82 -10.40 -28.33
C LEU A 167 -14.68 -9.18 -27.95
N PRO A 168 -15.95 -9.40 -27.57
CA PRO A 168 -16.85 -8.31 -27.25
C PRO A 168 -16.35 -7.51 -26.04
N LYS A 169 -16.55 -6.19 -26.08
CA LYS A 169 -16.15 -5.21 -25.05
C LYS A 169 -14.64 -5.11 -24.77
N VAL A 170 -13.77 -5.78 -25.54
CA VAL A 170 -12.32 -5.73 -25.35
C VAL A 170 -11.68 -4.62 -26.18
N LYS A 171 -10.95 -3.71 -25.52
CA LYS A 171 -10.15 -2.65 -26.13
C LYS A 171 -8.66 -2.92 -25.88
N CYS A 172 -7.82 -2.59 -26.87
CA CYS A 172 -6.37 -2.71 -26.76
C CYS A 172 -5.70 -1.33 -26.75
N LEU A 173 -4.95 -1.04 -25.69
CA LEU A 173 -4.13 0.16 -25.55
C LEU A 173 -2.66 -0.22 -25.42
N ARG A 174 -1.89 -0.01 -26.48
CA ARG A 174 -0.45 -0.33 -26.47
C ARG A 174 0.41 0.86 -26.05
N ASN A 175 1.43 0.61 -25.25
CA ASN A 175 2.49 1.58 -24.95
C ASN A 175 3.57 1.56 -26.04
N TYR A 176 4.06 2.74 -26.41
CA TYR A 176 5.14 2.89 -27.40
C TYR A 176 6.53 2.51 -26.85
N ARG A 177 6.66 2.43 -25.53
CA ARG A 177 7.85 1.98 -24.80
C ARG A 177 7.42 1.31 -23.50
N ARG A 178 8.33 0.60 -22.84
CA ARG A 178 8.02 -0.05 -21.57
C ARG A 178 7.92 0.97 -20.43
N GLU A 179 6.72 1.12 -19.90
CA GLU A 179 6.37 2.07 -18.84
C GLU A 179 6.25 1.40 -17.46
N GLY A 180 6.06 0.09 -17.42
CA GLY A 180 5.85 -0.67 -16.20
C GLY A 180 4.39 -0.64 -15.72
N LEU A 181 4.11 -1.49 -14.73
CA LEU A 181 2.77 -1.78 -14.22
C LEU A 181 1.99 -0.53 -13.79
N ILE A 182 2.61 0.32 -12.96
CA ILE A 182 1.92 1.45 -12.32
C ILE A 182 1.43 2.45 -13.37
N ARG A 183 2.33 2.89 -14.28
CA ARG A 183 1.98 3.85 -15.33
C ARG A 183 1.02 3.27 -16.36
N SER A 184 1.13 1.97 -16.64
CA SER A 184 0.19 1.27 -17.51
C SER A 184 -1.22 1.19 -16.90
N ARG A 185 -1.34 0.95 -15.58
CA ARG A 185 -2.63 0.96 -14.89
C ARG A 185 -3.26 2.36 -14.88
N VAL A 186 -2.45 3.40 -14.67
CA VAL A 186 -2.90 4.81 -14.75
C VAL A 186 -3.41 5.12 -16.16
N LYS A 187 -2.66 4.77 -17.22
CA LYS A 187 -3.12 4.96 -18.61
C LYS A 187 -4.45 4.26 -18.90
N GLY A 188 -4.63 3.04 -18.40
CA GLY A 188 -5.90 2.32 -18.52
C GLY A 188 -7.03 3.01 -17.76
N ALA A 189 -6.76 3.50 -16.55
CA ALA A 189 -7.72 4.27 -15.75
C ALA A 189 -8.12 5.59 -16.44
N ASP A 190 -7.17 6.33 -17.00
CA ASP A 190 -7.42 7.60 -17.71
C ASP A 190 -8.30 7.41 -18.96
N SER A 191 -8.28 6.21 -19.56
CA SER A 191 -9.10 5.86 -20.73
C SER A 191 -10.46 5.25 -20.39
N ALA A 192 -10.70 4.94 -19.12
CA ALA A 192 -11.90 4.25 -18.67
C ALA A 192 -13.14 5.16 -18.74
N GLN A 193 -14.26 4.58 -19.14
CA GLN A 193 -15.54 5.26 -19.31
C GLN A 193 -16.51 4.99 -18.15
N ALA A 194 -16.29 3.95 -17.36
CA ALA A 194 -17.13 3.62 -16.22
C ALA A 194 -16.78 4.45 -14.97
N GLN A 195 -17.73 4.51 -14.03
CA GLN A 195 -17.53 5.16 -12.73
C GLN A 195 -16.67 4.32 -11.77
N VAL A 196 -16.69 3.00 -11.94
CA VAL A 196 -15.90 2.07 -11.14
C VAL A 196 -14.75 1.50 -11.97
N LEU A 197 -13.57 1.38 -11.35
CA LEU A 197 -12.40 0.74 -11.94
C LEU A 197 -12.17 -0.62 -11.29
N THR A 198 -11.87 -1.63 -12.10
CA THR A 198 -11.46 -2.95 -11.61
C THR A 198 -10.12 -3.32 -12.24
N PHE A 199 -9.11 -3.54 -11.41
CA PHE A 199 -7.78 -3.95 -11.87
C PHE A 199 -7.59 -5.45 -11.68
N LEU A 200 -7.18 -6.14 -12.74
CA LEU A 200 -6.81 -7.56 -12.70
C LEU A 200 -5.44 -7.76 -13.34
N ASP A 201 -4.72 -8.76 -12.87
CA ASP A 201 -3.50 -9.22 -13.54
C ASP A 201 -3.85 -10.11 -14.74
N SER A 202 -2.92 -10.22 -15.68
CA SER A 202 -3.12 -10.90 -16.98
C SER A 202 -3.12 -12.43 -16.92
N HIS A 203 -3.14 -12.99 -15.71
CA HIS A 203 -3.06 -14.41 -15.41
C HIS A 203 -3.93 -14.72 -14.19
N CYS A 204 -5.15 -14.22 -14.25
CA CYS A 204 -6.19 -14.40 -13.24
C CYS A 204 -7.32 -15.25 -13.81
N GLU A 205 -8.10 -15.87 -12.93
CA GLU A 205 -9.38 -16.49 -13.30
C GLU A 205 -10.43 -16.16 -12.26
N VAL A 206 -11.44 -15.39 -12.65
CA VAL A 206 -12.49 -14.97 -11.73
C VAL A 206 -13.44 -16.13 -11.43
N ASN A 207 -13.90 -16.25 -10.18
CA ASN A 207 -14.86 -17.28 -9.78
C ASN A 207 -16.31 -16.77 -9.92
N LYS A 208 -17.28 -17.62 -9.57
CA LYS A 208 -18.71 -17.31 -9.62
C LYS A 208 -19.05 -16.11 -8.72
N ASP A 209 -19.88 -15.20 -9.26
CA ASP A 209 -20.37 -13.96 -8.63
C ASP A 209 -19.26 -13.09 -8.00
N TRP A 210 -18.04 -13.15 -8.53
CA TRP A 210 -16.90 -12.44 -7.93
C TRP A 210 -17.11 -10.91 -7.86
N LEU A 211 -17.80 -10.32 -8.84
CA LEU A 211 -17.88 -8.86 -8.98
C LEU A 211 -18.97 -8.22 -8.13
N LEU A 212 -20.12 -8.88 -7.98
CA LEU A 212 -21.30 -8.33 -7.29
C LEU A 212 -21.01 -7.91 -5.84
N PRO A 213 -20.34 -8.73 -4.99
CA PRO A 213 -19.98 -8.35 -3.64
C PRO A 213 -19.07 -7.11 -3.58
N LEU A 214 -18.18 -6.96 -4.56
CA LEU A 214 -17.25 -5.82 -4.63
C LEU A 214 -18.00 -4.53 -4.97
N LEU A 215 -18.84 -4.57 -6.00
CA LEU A 215 -19.62 -3.40 -6.42
C LEU A 215 -20.66 -2.99 -5.39
N GLN A 216 -21.27 -3.95 -4.69
CA GLN A 216 -22.21 -3.65 -3.61
C GLN A 216 -21.53 -2.82 -2.51
N ARG A 217 -20.32 -3.20 -2.10
CA ARG A 217 -19.56 -2.47 -1.08
C ARG A 217 -19.15 -1.07 -1.54
N LEU A 218 -18.70 -0.94 -2.78
CA LEU A 218 -18.37 0.37 -3.37
C LEU A 218 -19.60 1.29 -3.52
N LYS A 219 -20.77 0.72 -3.77
CA LYS A 219 -22.04 1.47 -3.84
C LYS A 219 -22.44 2.01 -2.46
N GLU A 220 -22.24 1.22 -1.41
CA GLU A 220 -22.52 1.61 -0.03
C GLU A 220 -21.53 2.66 0.49
N ASP A 221 -20.24 2.52 0.15
CA ASP A 221 -19.20 3.47 0.52
C ASP A 221 -18.20 3.66 -0.64
N PRO A 222 -18.26 4.78 -1.39
CA PRO A 222 -17.36 5.03 -2.50
C PRO A 222 -15.93 5.41 -2.06
N THR A 223 -15.67 5.55 -0.75
CA THR A 223 -14.32 5.82 -0.21
C THR A 223 -13.53 4.55 0.09
N CYS A 224 -14.18 3.39 0.07
CA CYS A 224 -13.51 2.11 0.28
C CYS A 224 -12.79 1.62 -0.99
N VAL A 225 -11.73 0.85 -0.80
CA VAL A 225 -11.05 0.10 -1.86
C VAL A 225 -11.17 -1.38 -1.50
N VAL A 226 -11.88 -2.13 -2.35
CA VAL A 226 -12.21 -3.53 -2.10
C VAL A 226 -11.33 -4.48 -2.90
N SER A 227 -11.02 -5.64 -2.33
CA SER A 227 -10.28 -6.72 -2.99
C SER A 227 -11.02 -8.05 -2.83
N PRO A 228 -10.98 -8.94 -3.83
CA PRO A 228 -11.35 -10.34 -3.63
C PRO A 228 -10.37 -11.04 -2.68
N VAL A 229 -10.78 -12.21 -2.19
CA VAL A 229 -9.81 -13.22 -1.74
C VAL A 229 -9.13 -13.80 -2.97
N ILE A 230 -7.80 -13.78 -2.94
CA ILE A 230 -6.96 -14.20 -4.06
C ILE A 230 -6.65 -15.69 -3.91
N ASP A 231 -7.37 -16.53 -4.63
CA ASP A 231 -7.11 -17.97 -4.68
C ASP A 231 -5.84 -18.28 -5.50
N ILE A 232 -5.27 -19.47 -5.29
CA ILE A 232 -4.02 -19.88 -5.92
C ILE A 232 -4.31 -20.70 -7.17
N ILE A 233 -3.77 -20.26 -8.31
CA ILE A 233 -3.59 -21.11 -9.49
C ILE A 233 -2.14 -21.62 -9.44
N ASN A 234 -1.98 -22.92 -9.21
CA ASN A 234 -0.67 -23.53 -9.05
C ASN A 234 0.16 -23.36 -10.34
N MET A 235 1.38 -22.82 -10.23
CA MET A 235 2.23 -22.55 -11.39
C MET A 235 2.73 -23.80 -12.15
N ASP A 236 2.69 -24.97 -11.51
CA ASP A 236 3.19 -26.22 -12.06
C ASP A 236 2.09 -27.04 -12.72
N THR A 237 0.92 -27.14 -12.07
CA THR A 237 -0.21 -27.99 -12.49
C THR A 237 -1.41 -27.22 -13.02
N PHE A 238 -1.45 -25.90 -12.83
CA PHE A 238 -2.60 -25.04 -13.09
C PHE A 238 -3.86 -25.38 -12.29
N ALA A 239 -3.76 -26.22 -11.25
CA ALA A 239 -4.87 -26.47 -10.32
C ALA A 239 -5.30 -25.19 -9.60
N TYR A 240 -6.61 -24.96 -9.51
CA TYR A 240 -7.21 -23.84 -8.79
C TYR A 240 -7.49 -24.27 -7.33
N VAL A 241 -6.91 -23.56 -6.37
CA VAL A 241 -6.92 -23.91 -4.94
C VAL A 241 -7.33 -22.69 -4.11
N ALA A 242 -8.23 -22.89 -3.15
CA ALA A 242 -8.64 -21.83 -2.24
C ALA A 242 -7.48 -21.34 -1.36
N ALA A 243 -7.37 -20.03 -1.15
CA ALA A 243 -6.36 -19.43 -0.28
C ALA A 243 -6.96 -18.69 0.92
N SER A 244 -6.08 -18.32 1.85
CA SER A 244 -6.34 -17.36 2.93
C SER A 244 -5.88 -15.95 2.54
N SER A 245 -6.55 -14.93 3.07
CA SER A 245 -6.43 -13.53 2.66
C SER A 245 -5.22 -12.80 3.28
N GLU A 246 -4.38 -12.18 2.45
CA GLU A 246 -3.37 -11.17 2.84
C GLU A 246 -3.32 -10.04 1.80
N LEU A 247 -3.15 -8.77 2.23
CA LEU A 247 -3.02 -7.60 1.34
C LEU A 247 -1.78 -6.76 1.71
N HIS A 248 -0.98 -6.34 0.73
CA HIS A 248 0.22 -5.52 0.93
C HIS A 248 0.40 -4.47 -0.19
N GLY A 249 0.77 -3.21 0.13
CA GLY A 249 1.14 -2.20 -0.89
C GLY A 249 1.16 -0.73 -0.43
N GLU A 250 1.66 0.18 -1.28
CA GLU A 250 1.69 1.65 -1.03
C GLU A 250 0.31 2.29 -1.03
N ILE A 251 -0.55 1.87 -1.96
CA ILE A 251 -1.95 2.31 -2.02
C ILE A 251 -2.66 2.03 -0.70
N SER A 252 -2.22 1.01 0.05
CA SER A 252 -2.76 0.71 1.36
C SER A 252 -2.52 1.80 2.38
N PHE A 253 -1.31 2.35 2.46
CA PHE A 253 -1.02 3.46 3.38
C PHE A 253 -1.82 4.70 2.98
N ARG A 254 -1.85 5.04 1.69
CA ARG A 254 -2.61 6.19 1.21
C ARG A 254 -4.09 6.10 1.52
N VAL A 255 -4.74 4.97 1.21
CA VAL A 255 -6.19 4.82 1.40
C VAL A 255 -6.54 4.95 2.87
N TRP A 256 -5.89 4.20 3.75
CA TRP A 256 -6.16 4.25 5.19
C TRP A 256 -5.84 5.60 5.81
N MET A 257 -4.65 6.16 5.54
CA MET A 257 -4.21 7.39 6.20
C MET A 257 -4.96 8.62 5.69
N CYS A 258 -5.58 8.58 4.51
CA CYS A 258 -6.30 9.71 3.92
C CYS A 258 -7.83 9.55 3.99
N GLY A 259 -8.34 8.66 4.85
CA GLY A 259 -9.76 8.61 5.22
C GLY A 259 -10.63 7.56 4.51
N GLY A 260 -10.04 6.68 3.69
CA GLY A 260 -10.74 5.52 3.13
C GLY A 260 -10.46 4.23 3.93
N SER A 261 -10.97 3.11 3.43
CA SER A 261 -10.74 1.77 4.00
C SER A 261 -10.26 0.78 2.95
N LEU A 262 -9.55 -0.26 3.37
CA LEU A 262 -9.26 -1.43 2.53
C LEU A 262 -9.99 -2.65 3.07
N GLU A 263 -10.79 -3.28 2.21
CA GLU A 263 -11.63 -4.41 2.60
C GLU A 263 -11.35 -5.61 1.70
N ILE A 264 -11.17 -6.79 2.32
CA ILE A 264 -11.14 -8.05 1.59
C ILE A 264 -12.54 -8.66 1.69
N ILE A 265 -13.19 -8.88 0.55
CA ILE A 265 -14.56 -9.38 0.50
C ILE A 265 -14.56 -10.90 0.31
N PRO A 266 -14.88 -11.71 1.34
CA PRO A 266 -14.67 -13.17 1.30
C PRO A 266 -15.50 -13.92 0.24
N CYS A 267 -16.65 -13.35 -0.11
CA CYS A 267 -17.53 -13.88 -1.15
C CYS A 267 -17.09 -13.54 -2.57
N SER A 268 -16.11 -12.65 -2.72
CA SER A 268 -15.44 -12.39 -4.00
C SER A 268 -14.16 -13.22 -4.08
N ARG A 269 -14.06 -14.08 -5.10
CA ARG A 269 -12.95 -15.03 -5.29
C ARG A 269 -12.35 -14.85 -6.68
N VAL A 270 -11.04 -14.65 -6.73
CA VAL A 270 -10.28 -14.55 -7.99
C VAL A 270 -9.01 -15.36 -7.86
N GLY A 271 -8.81 -16.34 -8.74
CA GLY A 271 -7.56 -17.10 -8.81
C GLY A 271 -6.46 -16.28 -9.46
N HIS A 272 -5.23 -16.45 -8.99
CA HIS A 272 -4.04 -15.82 -9.54
C HIS A 272 -2.90 -16.83 -9.67
N VAL A 273 -2.16 -16.79 -10.79
CA VAL A 273 -0.96 -17.63 -10.97
C VAL A 273 0.21 -17.05 -10.17
N PHE A 274 0.46 -17.60 -8.98
CA PHE A 274 1.60 -17.21 -8.15
C PHE A 274 2.91 -17.80 -8.70
N ARG A 275 3.88 -16.94 -8.99
CA ARG A 275 5.18 -17.30 -9.57
C ARG A 275 6.30 -17.11 -8.55
N LYS A 276 7.35 -17.93 -8.61
CA LYS A 276 8.56 -17.77 -7.76
C LYS A 276 9.52 -16.68 -8.24
N LYS A 277 9.45 -16.29 -9.51
CA LYS A 277 10.31 -15.26 -10.13
C LYS A 277 9.55 -14.48 -11.19
N HIS A 278 9.99 -13.26 -11.48
CA HIS A 278 9.48 -12.48 -12.61
C HIS A 278 10.11 -12.96 -13.93
N PRO A 279 9.33 -13.18 -15.00
CA PRO A 279 9.85 -13.60 -16.30
C PRO A 279 10.42 -12.46 -17.15
N TYR A 280 10.20 -11.21 -16.75
CA TYR A 280 10.62 -10.01 -17.47
C TYR A 280 11.82 -9.34 -16.82
N THR A 281 12.57 -8.60 -17.63
CA THR A 281 13.75 -7.87 -17.18
C THR A 281 13.35 -6.60 -16.42
N PHE A 282 14.26 -6.09 -15.59
CA PHE A 282 14.14 -4.79 -14.96
C PHE A 282 15.34 -3.96 -15.41
N PRO A 283 15.15 -2.76 -15.99
CA PRO A 283 16.27 -1.97 -16.54
C PRO A 283 17.40 -1.73 -15.53
N GLU A 284 17.04 -1.47 -14.27
CA GLU A 284 17.99 -1.26 -13.16
C GLU A 284 18.23 -2.53 -12.32
N GLY A 285 17.64 -3.67 -12.70
CA GLY A 285 17.62 -4.91 -11.91
C GLY A 285 16.43 -5.00 -10.94
N ASN A 286 15.96 -6.23 -10.67
CA ASN A 286 14.76 -6.48 -9.86
C ASN A 286 14.90 -5.91 -8.43
N ALA A 287 15.96 -6.29 -7.73
CA ALA A 287 16.21 -5.86 -6.36
C ALA A 287 16.31 -4.33 -6.24
N ASN A 288 16.99 -3.67 -7.19
CA ASN A 288 17.13 -2.21 -7.19
C ASN A 288 15.80 -1.51 -7.45
N THR A 289 15.01 -2.01 -8.40
CA THR A 289 13.68 -1.45 -8.70
C THR A 289 12.75 -1.59 -7.49
N TYR A 290 12.76 -2.76 -6.85
CA TYR A 290 12.00 -3.00 -5.62
C TYR A 290 12.43 -2.05 -4.50
N ILE A 291 13.74 -1.94 -4.23
CA ILE A 291 14.27 -1.02 -3.22
C ILE A 291 13.86 0.42 -3.53
N LYS A 292 14.03 0.88 -4.77
CA LYS A 292 13.66 2.23 -5.21
C LYS A 292 12.18 2.52 -4.94
N ASN A 293 11.28 1.64 -5.36
CA ASN A 293 9.84 1.82 -5.17
C ASN A 293 9.45 1.81 -3.69
N THR A 294 9.97 0.86 -2.91
CA THR A 294 9.68 0.76 -1.47
C THR A 294 10.25 1.97 -0.70
N LYS A 295 11.42 2.48 -1.08
CA LYS A 295 11.98 3.72 -0.52
C LYS A 295 11.06 4.91 -0.76
N ARG A 296 10.54 5.08 -1.99
CA ARG A 296 9.60 6.17 -2.29
C ARG A 296 8.37 6.12 -1.40
N THR A 297 7.83 4.91 -1.15
CA THR A 297 6.73 4.71 -0.21
C THR A 297 7.12 5.09 1.21
N ALA A 298 8.26 4.59 1.71
CA ALA A 298 8.72 4.86 3.06
C ALA A 298 8.98 6.36 3.31
N GLU A 299 9.59 7.05 2.34
CA GLU A 299 9.90 8.49 2.44
C GLU A 299 8.67 9.40 2.39
N VAL A 300 7.56 8.93 1.82
CA VAL A 300 6.31 9.69 1.72
C VAL A 300 5.36 9.38 2.86
N TRP A 301 5.26 8.11 3.28
CA TRP A 301 4.16 7.64 4.13
C TRP A 301 4.57 7.16 5.52
N MET A 302 5.83 6.77 5.75
CA MET A 302 6.22 6.11 7.02
C MET A 302 6.79 7.05 8.09
N ASP A 303 6.80 8.37 7.87
CA ASP A 303 7.28 9.38 8.82
C ASP A 303 8.63 9.02 9.46
N GLU A 304 8.75 9.08 10.79
CA GLU A 304 9.93 8.67 11.55
C GLU A 304 10.19 7.16 11.46
N PHE A 305 9.16 6.33 11.29
CA PHE A 305 9.25 4.86 11.27
C PHE A 305 9.97 4.30 10.03
N LYS A 306 10.26 5.12 9.02
CA LYS A 306 11.09 4.72 7.87
C LYS A 306 12.49 4.23 8.29
N HIS A 307 12.99 4.65 9.46
CA HIS A 307 14.26 4.16 9.99
C HIS A 307 14.25 2.63 10.19
N LEU A 308 13.11 2.05 10.59
CA LEU A 308 12.95 0.60 10.77
C LEU A 308 13.09 -0.13 9.44
N TYR A 309 12.52 0.41 8.37
CA TYR A 309 12.72 -0.11 7.02
C TYR A 309 14.20 -0.10 6.64
N TYR A 310 14.92 1.01 6.89
CA TYR A 310 16.35 1.11 6.59
C TYR A 310 17.22 0.19 7.45
N SER A 311 16.81 -0.09 8.69
CA SER A 311 17.48 -1.06 9.56
C SER A 311 17.25 -2.49 9.09
N ALA A 312 16.02 -2.85 8.69
CA ALA A 312 15.71 -4.17 8.14
C ALA A 312 16.29 -4.39 6.72
N ARG A 313 16.56 -3.31 5.98
CA ARG A 313 17.13 -3.33 4.62
C ARG A 313 18.29 -2.34 4.49
N PRO A 314 19.47 -2.61 5.10
CA PRO A 314 20.62 -1.70 5.06
C PRO A 314 21.06 -1.33 3.63
N ALA A 315 20.92 -2.26 2.68
CA ALA A 315 21.24 -2.05 1.26
C ALA A 315 20.42 -0.92 0.59
N ALA A 316 19.34 -0.46 1.22
CA ALA A 316 18.55 0.68 0.75
C ALA A 316 19.17 2.03 1.15
N ARG A 317 20.05 2.08 2.16
CA ARG A 317 20.71 3.33 2.59
C ARG A 317 21.63 3.86 1.48
N GLY A 318 21.65 5.19 1.31
CA GLY A 318 22.48 5.87 0.30
C GLY A 318 22.06 5.69 -1.17
N ARG A 319 21.10 4.81 -1.49
CA ARG A 319 20.58 4.67 -2.87
C ARG A 319 19.64 5.80 -3.25
N ASP A 320 19.76 6.31 -4.47
CA ASP A 320 18.80 7.27 -4.99
C ASP A 320 17.40 6.65 -5.19
N PHE A 321 16.37 7.43 -4.91
CA PHE A 321 14.97 7.08 -5.10
C PHE A 321 14.18 8.11 -5.92
N GLY A 322 14.88 9.15 -6.42
CA GLY A 322 14.32 10.25 -7.19
C GLY A 322 13.41 11.16 -6.37
N ASP A 323 12.85 12.18 -7.05
CA ASP A 323 11.97 13.15 -6.40
C ASP A 323 10.63 12.54 -5.97
N VAL A 324 10.20 12.90 -4.76
CA VAL A 324 8.93 12.51 -4.13
C VAL A 324 8.12 13.71 -3.66
N GLN A 325 8.55 14.95 -3.94
CA GLN A 325 7.92 16.14 -3.40
C GLN A 325 6.43 16.23 -3.79
N SER A 326 6.10 15.98 -5.06
CA SER A 326 4.70 15.96 -5.52
C SER A 326 3.78 14.97 -4.78
N ARG A 327 4.35 13.89 -4.21
CA ARG A 327 3.60 12.92 -3.39
C ARG A 327 3.43 13.41 -1.95
N LYS A 328 4.42 14.10 -1.40
CA LYS A 328 4.32 14.76 -0.09
C LYS A 328 3.30 15.90 -0.13
N ASP A 329 3.35 16.75 -1.16
CA ASP A 329 2.38 17.83 -1.35
C ASP A 329 0.94 17.28 -1.50
N LEU A 330 0.79 16.10 -2.14
CA LEU A 330 -0.50 15.42 -2.22
C LEU A 330 -0.98 14.94 -0.85
N ARG A 331 -0.10 14.33 -0.05
CA ARG A 331 -0.42 13.88 1.31
C ARG A 331 -0.85 15.04 2.21
N GLU A 332 -0.16 16.17 2.13
CA GLU A 332 -0.51 17.40 2.86
C GLU A 332 -1.86 17.96 2.41
N ARG A 333 -2.08 18.06 1.10
CA ARG A 333 -3.35 18.56 0.52
C ARG A 333 -4.55 17.71 0.93
N LEU A 334 -4.37 16.40 1.01
CA LEU A 334 -5.41 15.46 1.46
C LEU A 334 -5.58 15.41 2.98
N SER A 335 -4.78 16.17 3.75
CA SER A 335 -4.81 16.20 5.22
C SER A 335 -4.73 14.81 5.85
N CYS A 336 -3.86 13.95 5.30
CA CYS A 336 -3.75 12.57 5.75
C CYS A 336 -3.17 12.48 7.18
N LYS A 337 -3.60 11.44 7.92
CA LYS A 337 -3.12 11.12 9.26
C LYS A 337 -1.62 10.73 9.27
N PRO A 338 -0.93 10.84 10.41
CA PRO A 338 0.46 10.37 10.55
C PRO A 338 0.54 8.83 10.57
N PHE A 339 1.71 8.28 10.26
CA PHE A 339 1.94 6.83 10.23
C PHE A 339 1.77 6.18 11.59
N ARG A 340 2.06 6.91 12.67
CA ARG A 340 1.79 6.45 14.04
C ARG A 340 0.31 6.11 14.24
N TRP A 341 -0.60 6.96 13.75
CA TRP A 341 -2.04 6.68 13.80
C TRP A 341 -2.40 5.40 13.04
N TYR A 342 -1.75 5.14 11.89
CA TYR A 342 -1.97 3.90 11.15
C TYR A 342 -1.54 2.67 11.97
N LEU A 343 -0.39 2.73 12.65
CA LEU A 343 0.08 1.65 13.51
C LEU A 343 -0.85 1.44 14.71
N ASP A 344 -1.30 2.50 15.36
CA ASP A 344 -2.11 2.41 16.58
C ASP A 344 -3.55 1.91 16.29
N TYR A 345 -4.15 2.33 15.17
CA TYR A 345 -5.59 2.08 14.91
C TYR A 345 -5.87 1.10 13.77
N ILE A 346 -4.97 0.96 12.78
CA ILE A 346 -5.19 0.12 11.61
C ILE A 346 -4.39 -1.18 11.68
N TYR A 347 -3.13 -1.12 12.13
CA TYR A 347 -2.27 -2.29 12.22
C TYR A 347 -1.58 -2.49 13.58
N PRO A 348 -2.34 -2.51 14.71
CA PRO A 348 -1.78 -2.58 16.07
C PRO A 348 -1.08 -3.91 16.39
N GLN A 349 -1.38 -4.97 15.63
CA GLN A 349 -0.73 -6.27 15.79
C GLN A 349 0.71 -6.28 15.26
N LEU A 350 1.12 -5.28 14.47
CA LEU A 350 2.50 -5.14 14.06
C LEU A 350 3.34 -4.69 15.26
N LYS A 351 4.11 -5.61 15.84
CA LYS A 351 5.05 -5.30 16.92
C LYS A 351 6.17 -4.42 16.39
N VAL A 352 6.07 -3.12 16.65
CA VAL A 352 7.13 -2.17 16.36
C VAL A 352 8.22 -2.35 17.42
N PRO A 353 9.48 -2.64 17.03
CA PRO A 353 10.58 -2.68 17.99
C PRO A 353 10.63 -1.36 18.75
N ASP A 354 10.63 -1.44 20.08
CA ASP A 354 10.77 -0.26 20.93
C ASP A 354 12.11 0.41 20.56
N GLU A 355 12.08 1.69 20.16
CA GLU A 355 13.29 2.47 19.85
C GLU A 355 14.30 2.44 21.01
N SER A 356 13.79 2.12 22.21
CA SER A 356 14.55 1.86 23.40
C SER A 356 15.67 0.81 23.17
N ALA A 357 15.46 -0.22 22.34
CA ALA A 357 16.46 -1.26 22.05
C ALA A 357 17.70 -0.76 21.31
N LEU A 358 17.57 0.31 20.51
CA LEU A 358 18.71 0.98 19.86
C LEU A 358 19.45 1.93 20.81
N ARG A 359 18.84 2.25 21.96
CA ARG A 359 19.38 3.05 23.06
C ARG A 359 19.63 2.18 24.30
N SER A 360 19.74 0.87 24.09
CA SER A 360 20.03 -0.12 25.12
C SER A 360 21.52 -0.48 25.09
N GLY A 361 22.14 -0.55 26.25
CA GLY A 361 23.52 -0.95 26.41
C GLY A 361 24.09 -0.56 27.77
N PRO A 362 25.36 -0.89 28.04
CA PRO A 362 25.99 -0.59 29.32
C PRO A 362 26.34 0.90 29.45
N ILE A 363 26.17 1.41 30.67
CA ILE A 363 26.61 2.75 31.07
C ILE A 363 27.96 2.60 31.76
N ARG A 364 29.04 3.06 31.12
CA ARG A 364 30.41 2.80 31.58
C ARG A 364 31.05 4.02 32.21
N GLN A 365 31.83 3.76 33.26
CA GLN A 365 32.79 4.67 33.84
C GLN A 365 34.16 3.97 33.89
N ARG A 366 35.00 4.27 32.90
CA ARG A 366 36.30 3.59 32.69
C ARG A 366 36.12 2.07 32.52
N GLN A 367 36.59 1.26 33.47
CA GLN A 367 36.49 -0.21 33.44
C GLN A 367 35.26 -0.73 34.19
N ASN A 368 34.51 0.15 34.86
CA ASN A 368 33.33 -0.21 35.63
C ASN A 368 32.06 0.14 34.86
N CYS A 369 31.02 -0.65 35.09
CA CYS A 369 29.70 -0.50 34.50
C CYS A 369 28.68 -0.29 35.61
N LEU A 370 27.67 0.53 35.31
CA LEU A 370 26.48 0.66 36.15
C LEU A 370 25.78 -0.70 36.23
N GLU A 371 25.57 -1.21 37.44
CA GLU A 371 25.05 -2.55 37.67
C GLU A 371 23.92 -2.51 38.70
N SER A 372 22.89 -3.31 38.46
CA SER A 372 21.82 -3.58 39.44
C SER A 372 22.01 -4.94 40.08
N HIS A 373 21.82 -5.04 41.39
CA HIS A 373 21.83 -6.32 42.09
C HIS A 373 20.57 -6.49 42.95
N GLN A 374 19.86 -7.60 42.76
CA GLN A 374 18.72 -7.95 43.61
C GLN A 374 19.23 -8.57 44.92
N VAL A 375 18.99 -7.90 46.04
CA VAL A 375 19.32 -8.45 47.37
C VAL A 375 18.12 -9.20 47.92
N GLU A 376 18.36 -10.42 48.40
CA GLU A 376 17.33 -11.26 48.99
C GLU A 376 16.74 -10.56 50.24
N GLY A 377 15.43 -10.30 50.22
CA GLY A 377 14.72 -9.58 51.28
C GLY A 377 14.51 -8.07 51.06
N GLN A 378 15.03 -7.48 49.98
CA GLN A 378 14.73 -6.08 49.61
C GLN A 378 13.75 -6.01 48.43
N GLU A 379 12.78 -5.09 48.50
CA GLU A 379 11.80 -4.87 47.41
C GLU A 379 12.40 -4.16 46.19
N LEU A 380 13.40 -3.31 46.41
CA LEU A 380 14.07 -2.52 45.36
C LEU A 380 15.46 -3.10 45.07
N PRO A 381 15.87 -3.20 43.80
CA PRO A 381 17.23 -3.59 43.47
C PRO A 381 18.22 -2.50 43.90
N MET A 382 19.39 -2.92 44.38
CA MET A 382 20.47 -1.99 44.72
C MET A 382 21.26 -1.59 43.48
N LEU A 383 21.71 -0.35 43.43
CA LEU A 383 22.62 0.14 42.39
C LEU A 383 24.07 0.12 42.88
N THR A 384 24.97 -0.37 42.02
CA THR A 384 26.40 -0.40 42.30
C THR A 384 27.21 -0.10 41.02
N LEU A 385 28.53 0.05 41.18
CA LEU A 385 29.49 0.06 40.08
C LEU A 385 30.35 -1.20 40.16
N GLY A 386 30.09 -2.14 39.26
CA GLY A 386 30.87 -3.38 39.13
C GLY A 386 31.81 -3.35 37.93
N PRO A 387 32.79 -4.26 37.82
CA PRO A 387 33.58 -4.44 36.60
C PRO A 387 32.67 -4.75 35.41
N CYS A 388 32.92 -4.10 34.26
CA CYS A 388 32.14 -4.37 33.06
C CYS A 388 32.29 -5.84 32.61
N SER A 389 31.16 -6.56 32.50
CA SER A 389 31.11 -7.97 32.10
C SER A 389 30.19 -8.19 30.90
N GLY A 390 30.56 -9.14 30.04
CA GLY A 390 29.86 -9.46 28.78
C GLY A 390 30.66 -9.10 27.52
N THR A 391 30.30 -9.73 26.41
CA THR A 391 30.85 -9.50 25.07
C THR A 391 29.78 -8.88 24.15
N GLU A 392 30.14 -8.43 22.95
CA GLU A 392 29.14 -7.88 21.99
C GLU A 392 28.02 -8.87 21.64
N LEU A 393 28.27 -10.18 21.79
CA LEU A 393 27.33 -11.25 21.48
C LEU A 393 26.54 -11.76 22.71
N ASP A 394 27.03 -11.47 23.93
CA ASP A 394 26.45 -11.96 25.19
C ASP A 394 26.67 -10.93 26.31
N GLN A 395 25.70 -10.05 26.51
CA GLN A 395 25.78 -8.95 27.48
C GLN A 395 25.21 -9.39 28.83
N ASN A 396 25.84 -8.97 29.93
CA ASN A 396 25.31 -9.19 31.28
C ASN A 396 24.01 -8.37 31.46
N PRO A 397 22.84 -9.00 31.64
CA PRO A 397 21.55 -8.31 31.74
C PRO A 397 21.49 -7.34 32.92
N ASP A 398 22.28 -7.55 33.97
CA ASP A 398 22.35 -6.68 35.15
C ASP A 398 23.08 -5.35 34.89
N GLN A 399 23.82 -5.27 33.76
CA GLN A 399 24.59 -4.10 33.35
C GLN A 399 24.02 -3.41 32.09
N VAL A 400 22.88 -3.87 31.57
CA VAL A 400 22.26 -3.30 30.36
C VAL A 400 21.13 -2.35 30.73
N TRP A 401 21.29 -1.09 30.32
CA TRP A 401 20.36 -0.01 30.60
C TRP A 401 19.72 0.49 29.32
N THR A 402 18.46 0.92 29.41
CA THR A 402 17.67 1.36 28.27
C THR A 402 17.25 2.82 28.46
N TYR A 403 17.55 3.68 27.50
CA TYR A 403 17.12 5.08 27.53
C TYR A 403 15.86 5.31 26.69
N THR A 404 14.82 5.86 27.31
CA THR A 404 13.49 6.02 26.69
C THR A 404 13.31 7.38 26.03
N ASN A 405 12.24 7.54 25.24
CA ASN A 405 11.85 8.84 24.67
C ASN A 405 11.32 9.83 25.73
N GLU A 406 10.99 9.35 26.93
CA GLU A 406 10.58 10.15 28.10
C GLU A 406 11.79 10.63 28.93
N GLN A 407 13.00 10.50 28.39
CA GLN A 407 14.26 10.86 29.05
C GLN A 407 14.56 10.04 30.31
N GLN A 408 14.10 8.80 30.38
CA GLN A 408 14.34 7.92 31.54
C GLN A 408 15.45 6.90 31.24
N ILE A 409 16.28 6.61 32.23
CA ILE A 409 17.23 5.49 32.21
C ILE A 409 16.60 4.33 32.99
N ARG A 410 16.28 3.22 32.31
CA ARG A 410 15.50 2.12 32.89
C ARG A 410 16.10 0.74 32.68
N GLN A 411 15.76 -0.18 33.58
CA GLN A 411 16.02 -1.61 33.49
C GLN A 411 14.77 -2.37 33.94
N GLY A 412 14.14 -3.09 33.00
CA GLY A 412 12.83 -3.71 33.22
C GLY A 412 11.76 -2.68 33.61
N ARG A 413 11.21 -2.82 34.84
CA ARG A 413 10.18 -1.95 35.44
C ARG A 413 10.73 -0.82 36.31
N PHE A 414 12.05 -0.75 36.48
CA PHE A 414 12.71 0.18 37.38
C PHE A 414 13.46 1.27 36.61
N CYS A 415 13.42 2.48 37.14
CA CYS A 415 14.02 3.67 36.56
C CYS A 415 14.97 4.33 37.56
N LEU A 416 16.06 4.88 37.04
CA LEU A 416 17.01 5.66 37.81
C LEU A 416 16.32 6.93 38.34
N SER A 417 16.21 7.06 39.66
CA SER A 417 15.41 8.10 40.32
C SER A 417 16.22 8.82 41.38
N LEU A 418 15.93 10.11 41.57
CA LEU A 418 16.45 10.86 42.71
C LEU A 418 15.58 10.70 43.95
N SER A 419 16.21 10.27 45.04
CA SER A 419 15.61 10.26 46.37
C SER A 419 16.32 11.21 47.32
N ARG A 420 15.55 11.83 48.21
CA ARG A 420 16.05 12.77 49.21
C ARG A 420 16.35 12.00 50.49
N THR A 421 17.62 11.99 50.91
CA THR A 421 17.97 11.44 52.23
C THR A 421 17.65 12.44 53.33
N THR A 422 17.58 11.96 54.58
CA THR A 422 17.34 12.76 55.78
C THR A 422 18.43 13.81 56.05
N PHE A 423 19.59 13.71 55.39
CA PHE A 423 20.78 14.53 55.64
C PHE A 423 21.11 15.54 54.52
N SER A 424 20.15 15.88 53.66
CA SER A 424 20.29 16.91 52.60
C SER A 424 21.16 16.52 51.40
N THR A 425 21.62 15.27 51.31
CA THR A 425 22.28 14.72 50.12
C THR A 425 21.28 13.97 49.26
N PHE A 426 21.37 14.12 47.94
CA PHE A 426 20.51 13.41 46.99
C PHE A 426 21.21 12.12 46.57
N GLN A 427 20.54 11.00 46.81
CA GLN A 427 21.03 9.67 46.43
C GLN A 427 20.31 9.22 45.15
N VAL A 428 21.03 8.46 44.32
CA VAL A 428 20.48 7.87 43.10
C VAL A 428 20.11 6.42 43.36
N LEU A 429 18.85 6.04 43.13
CA LEU A 429 18.34 4.71 43.41
C LEU A 429 17.30 4.24 42.39
N LEU A 430 16.98 2.95 42.38
CA LEU A 430 15.94 2.39 41.51
C LEU A 430 14.58 2.49 42.16
N GLU A 431 13.66 3.14 41.47
CA GLU A 431 12.24 3.14 41.80
C GLU A 431 11.43 2.58 40.63
N PRO A 432 10.21 2.09 40.87
CA PRO A 432 9.28 1.80 39.78
C PRO A 432 9.15 3.01 38.84
N CYS A 433 9.24 2.75 37.52
CA CYS A 433 9.08 3.78 36.51
C CYS A 433 7.69 4.41 36.58
N GLY A 434 7.62 5.74 36.55
CA GLY A 434 6.35 6.46 36.56
C GLY A 434 6.52 7.98 36.57
N ASP A 435 5.45 8.71 36.26
CA ASP A 435 5.49 10.17 36.15
C ASP A 435 5.52 10.85 37.53
N ARG A 436 6.69 10.84 38.15
CA ARG A 436 6.94 11.35 39.51
C ARG A 436 7.52 12.76 39.51
N GLY A 437 6.98 13.65 38.66
CA GLY A 437 7.37 15.06 38.62
C GLY A 437 8.83 15.26 38.22
N GLY A 438 9.28 14.55 37.18
CA GLY A 438 10.60 14.70 36.54
C GLY A 438 11.82 14.23 37.34
N ARG A 439 11.65 13.53 38.48
CA ARG A 439 12.74 12.94 39.29
C ARG A 439 13.50 11.79 38.61
N GLN A 440 12.95 11.29 37.50
CA GLN A 440 13.50 10.18 36.70
C GLN A 440 13.96 10.67 35.32
N SER A 441 14.09 11.98 35.13
CA SER A 441 14.44 12.59 33.84
C SER A 441 15.93 12.92 33.78
N TRP A 442 16.62 12.33 32.83
CA TRP A 442 18.07 12.40 32.64
C TRP A 442 18.37 12.77 31.19
N GLN A 443 19.42 13.56 30.96
CA GLN A 443 19.89 13.92 29.63
C GLN A 443 21.41 13.78 29.53
N ARG A 444 21.91 13.56 28.31
CA ARG A 444 23.35 13.56 28.05
C ARG A 444 23.83 15.00 27.83
N SER A 445 24.89 15.39 28.54
CA SER A 445 25.59 16.66 28.36
C SER A 445 27.07 16.39 28.10
N GLY A 446 27.42 16.18 26.83
CA GLY A 446 28.78 15.77 26.42
C GLY A 446 29.16 14.37 26.91
N LYS A 447 30.05 14.29 27.91
CA LYS A 447 30.44 13.04 28.60
C LYS A 447 29.80 12.90 29.98
N GLN A 448 28.89 13.80 30.36
CA GLN A 448 28.19 13.77 31.64
C GLN A 448 26.75 13.34 31.44
N VAL A 449 26.16 12.74 32.48
CA VAL A 449 24.73 12.44 32.56
C VAL A 449 24.12 13.42 33.55
N GLU A 450 23.27 14.31 33.06
CA GLU A 450 22.68 15.42 33.81
C GLU A 450 21.24 15.10 34.16
N HIS A 451 20.85 15.31 35.41
CA HIS A 451 19.46 15.25 35.82
C HIS A 451 18.73 16.53 35.42
N VAL A 452 17.65 16.39 34.65
CA VAL A 452 17.02 17.48 33.90
C VAL A 452 16.48 18.59 34.81
N LEU A 453 15.84 18.23 35.92
CA LEU A 453 15.23 19.22 36.81
C LEU A 453 16.24 19.91 37.73
N SER A 454 17.20 19.18 38.27
CA SER A 454 18.15 19.73 39.25
C SER A 454 19.37 20.37 38.58
N ARG A 455 19.64 20.05 37.30
CA ARG A 455 20.85 20.46 36.57
C ARG A 455 22.15 19.98 37.21
N LEU A 456 22.05 18.94 38.05
CA LEU A 456 23.18 18.26 38.69
C LEU A 456 23.55 17.02 37.87
N CYS A 457 24.82 16.62 37.92
CA CYS A 457 25.35 15.50 37.17
C CYS A 457 25.49 14.26 38.05
N LEU A 458 25.23 13.10 37.44
CA LEU A 458 25.50 11.78 38.04
C LEU A 458 27.00 11.64 38.33
N ASP A 459 27.31 11.31 39.57
CA ASP A 459 28.67 11.25 40.10
C ASP A 459 28.86 9.95 40.89
N SER A 460 30.09 9.44 40.91
CA SER A 460 30.47 8.29 41.73
C SER A 460 31.38 8.73 42.87
N GLU A 461 30.90 8.54 44.09
CA GLU A 461 31.63 8.87 45.31
C GLU A 461 32.20 7.60 45.94
N ALA A 462 33.48 7.61 46.28
CA ALA A 462 34.13 6.46 46.90
C ALA A 462 33.76 6.36 48.37
N THR A 463 33.23 5.22 48.79
CA THR A 463 32.88 4.89 50.17
C THR A 463 33.69 3.70 50.69
N VAL A 464 33.57 3.38 51.98
CA VAL A 464 34.27 2.24 52.60
C VAL A 464 33.80 0.90 52.04
N GLU A 465 32.57 0.85 51.53
CA GLU A 465 31.91 -0.37 51.01
C GLU A 465 31.93 -0.45 49.47
N GLY A 466 32.46 0.55 48.77
CA GLY A 466 32.53 0.57 47.31
C GLY A 466 32.41 1.97 46.72
N ALA A 467 31.72 2.09 45.58
CA ALA A 467 31.37 3.38 45.00
C ALA A 467 29.86 3.58 45.09
N GLU A 468 29.44 4.69 45.67
CA GLU A 468 28.05 5.12 45.77
C GLU A 468 27.71 6.11 44.66
N LEU A 469 26.47 6.10 44.19
CA LEU A 469 25.99 6.98 43.13
C LEU A 469 25.18 8.13 43.69
N VAL A 470 25.67 9.33 43.43
CA VAL A 470 25.12 10.59 43.93
C VAL A 470 24.94 11.57 42.79
N ILE A 471 24.40 12.74 43.09
CA ILE A 471 24.40 13.87 42.16
C ILE A 471 25.13 15.06 42.74
N ASN A 472 25.99 15.68 41.92
CA ASN A 472 26.80 16.82 42.29
C ASN A 472 26.74 17.91 41.21
N PRO A 473 27.16 19.15 41.51
CA PRO A 473 27.36 20.17 40.48
C PRO A 473 28.22 19.62 39.34
N CYS A 474 27.79 19.88 38.10
CA CYS A 474 28.46 19.35 36.92
C CYS A 474 29.87 19.93 36.77
N ASP A 475 30.89 19.09 36.90
CA ASP A 475 32.30 19.42 36.68
C ASP A 475 32.89 18.58 35.55
N ARG A 476 33.32 19.25 34.48
CA ARG A 476 33.90 18.60 33.28
C ARG A 476 35.28 17.99 33.56
N LEU A 477 35.98 18.45 34.60
CA LEU A 477 37.28 17.94 35.00
C LEU A 477 37.18 16.70 35.89
N ALA A 478 36.07 16.55 36.62
CA ALA A 478 35.79 15.38 37.46
C ALA A 478 35.72 14.11 36.61
N PHE A 479 36.62 13.16 36.86
CA PHE A 479 36.60 11.86 36.18
C PHE A 479 35.45 10.96 36.64
N THR A 480 34.94 11.20 37.84
CA THR A 480 33.81 10.49 38.47
C THR A 480 32.44 10.89 37.88
N GLN A 481 32.39 11.94 37.05
CA GLN A 481 31.20 12.35 36.30
C GLN A 481 31.27 12.01 34.80
N ARG A 482 32.31 11.27 34.36
CA ARG A 482 32.49 10.91 32.95
C ARG A 482 31.90 9.53 32.67
N TRP A 483 30.87 9.51 31.83
CA TRP A 483 30.10 8.33 31.48
C TRP A 483 30.09 8.10 29.97
N GLU A 484 30.26 6.85 29.56
CA GLU A 484 30.00 6.38 28.20
C GLU A 484 28.61 5.73 28.18
N VAL A 485 27.70 6.28 27.39
CA VAL A 485 26.29 5.88 27.34
C VAL A 485 25.87 5.45 25.92
N PRO A 486 24.91 4.51 25.78
CA PRO A 486 24.45 4.00 24.48
C PRO A 486 23.45 4.92 23.76
N PHE A 487 23.21 6.14 24.26
CA PHE A 487 22.25 7.10 23.71
C PHE A 487 22.88 8.46 23.43
N SER A 488 22.30 9.19 22.47
CA SER A 488 22.78 10.50 21.97
C SER A 488 22.08 11.67 22.65
#